data_AF-A0A8C1N734-F1
#
_entry.id   AF-A0A8C1N734-F1
#
_cell.length_a   1.000
_cell.length_b   1.000
_cell.length_c   1.000
_cell.angle_alpha   90.00
_cell.angle_beta   90.00
_cell.angle_gamma   90.00
#
_symmetry.space_group_name_H-M   'P 1'
#
loop_
_entity.id
_entity.type
_entity.pdbx_description
1 polymer ?
#
loop_
_entity_poly.entity_id
_entity_poly.type
_entity_poly.pdbx_seq_one_letter_code
_entity_poly.pdbx_strand_id
1 'polypeptide(L)'
;MFLAAMCFVFFAKAFQGSYMKSSVTQIERRFDIPSSLIGFIDGSFEIGNLFVIAFVSYFGAKLHRPRLIGAGCLIMAMGSFITAAPHFFQGPYKYETTISYLSASNGTESILPCLANGSLAHDNEIPKVEIQAECEKAASSSLWLYVFLGNMLRGVGETPVMPLGLSYLDDFSREENTALYMALIQTLGILGPMFGFMLGSFCAKLYVDIGAVDLDTITINHKDTRWVGAWWLGFLLTGGVMLLAGIPFWFFPKSLPKQGETETDKKSNILEGDQDRFIPDNNKHSTAPNKPAPVSMAALAKDFLPSLKKLFSNTIYLLIVCTGFIQVSGFIGMITFMPKFMEQIYGQSASRQNTLISPCNMGCSCSVKHWDPICASNGLTYASPCLAGCQTSTGDGKDMAFHNCTCIGESPLPFANMSAVLGQCPRKSDCDYMFKFYMAVTVIGAFFSSCGATPGYIILLRSINPELKSLALGIYILIVRTLGGIPPPIYFGALIDRTCLKWGTKQCGGRGACRFYDSGAFRNSFLGLIYGLYSLSYVLWGVLYNRLSHREKKLALKNQLKAPEQDGNGVSSGNRNVSLAFVKCSENPDQETII
;
A
#
# COMPACT_ATOMS: atom_id res chain seq x y z
N MET A 1 19.17 11.59 -22.12
CA MET A 1 18.37 12.59 -21.34
C MET A 1 16.98 12.07 -20.98
N PHE A 2 16.14 11.68 -21.96
CA PHE A 2 14.78 11.15 -21.65
C PHE A 2 14.79 9.99 -20.65
N LEU A 3 15.69 9.02 -20.83
CA LEU A 3 15.90 7.91 -19.89
C LEU A 3 16.16 8.40 -18.46
N ALA A 4 17.07 9.35 -18.27
CA ALA A 4 17.39 9.91 -16.95
C ALA A 4 16.18 10.62 -16.33
N ALA A 5 15.41 11.38 -17.12
CA ALA A 5 14.17 12.02 -16.66
C ALA A 5 13.13 10.97 -16.24
N MET A 6 12.99 9.90 -17.02
CA MET A 6 12.11 8.76 -16.68
C MET A 6 12.54 8.06 -15.39
N CYS A 7 13.83 7.79 -15.20
CA CYS A 7 14.35 7.22 -13.96
C CYS A 7 14.03 8.11 -12.76
N PHE A 8 14.22 9.42 -12.91
CA PHE A 8 13.94 10.37 -11.83
C PHE A 8 12.45 10.46 -11.49
N VAL A 9 11.55 10.40 -12.48
CA VAL A 9 10.09 10.31 -12.23
C VAL A 9 9.71 9.00 -11.55
N PHE A 10 10.31 7.87 -11.95
CA PHE A 10 10.07 6.58 -11.31
C PHE A 10 10.55 6.55 -9.85
N PHE A 11 11.71 7.16 -9.59
CA PHE A 11 12.17 7.41 -8.23
C PHE A 11 11.18 8.29 -7.46
N ALA A 12 10.80 9.45 -8.01
CA ALA A 12 9.93 10.42 -7.35
C ALA A 12 8.54 9.83 -7.03
N LYS A 13 7.93 9.07 -7.95
CA LYS A 13 6.61 8.45 -7.72
C LYS A 13 6.66 7.41 -6.62
N ALA A 14 7.72 6.59 -6.58
CA ALA A 14 7.87 5.55 -5.58
C ALA A 14 8.27 6.11 -4.20
N PHE A 15 9.07 7.19 -4.19
CA PHE A 15 9.36 8.00 -3.02
C PHE A 15 8.10 8.62 -2.41
N GLN A 16 7.27 9.26 -3.24
CA GLN A 16 6.00 9.84 -2.83
C GLN A 16 5.01 8.77 -2.33
N GLY A 17 4.95 7.61 -3.01
CA GLY A 17 4.11 6.46 -2.67
C GLY A 17 4.42 5.87 -1.30
N SER A 18 5.68 5.55 -1.05
CA SER A 18 6.16 5.03 0.24
C SER A 18 5.99 6.02 1.39
N TYR A 19 6.16 7.33 1.15
CA TYR A 19 5.87 8.35 2.16
C TYR A 19 4.41 8.30 2.63
N MET A 20 3.44 8.21 1.70
CA MET A 20 2.01 8.05 2.03
C MET A 20 1.80 6.86 2.97
N LYS A 21 2.37 5.69 2.64
CA LYS A 21 2.28 4.48 3.47
C LYS A 21 2.90 4.67 4.85
N SER A 22 4.03 5.38 4.94
CA SER A 22 4.70 5.67 6.22
C SER A 22 3.91 6.65 7.12
N SER A 23 3.10 7.53 6.51
CA SER A 23 2.33 8.55 7.22
C SER A 23 0.97 8.06 7.75
N VAL A 24 0.58 6.83 7.41
CA VAL A 24 -0.72 6.21 7.76
C VAL A 24 -1.07 6.39 9.24
N THR A 25 -0.16 6.04 10.15
CA THR A 25 -0.43 6.11 11.59
C THR A 25 -0.61 7.53 12.11
N GLN A 26 0.09 8.49 11.50
CA GLN A 26 0.02 9.91 11.89
C GLN A 26 -1.27 10.56 11.41
N ILE A 27 -1.70 10.26 10.17
CA ILE A 27 -2.98 10.69 9.61
C ILE A 27 -4.14 10.10 10.42
N GLU A 28 -4.05 8.81 10.75
CA GLU A 28 -5.05 8.12 11.58
C GLU A 28 -5.25 8.81 12.93
N ARG A 29 -4.16 9.10 13.64
CA ARG A 29 -4.19 9.79 14.94
C ARG A 29 -4.65 11.24 14.81
N ARG A 30 -4.21 11.97 13.78
CA ARG A 30 -4.57 13.38 13.55
C ARG A 30 -6.07 13.56 13.33
N PHE A 31 -6.68 12.70 12.51
CA PHE A 31 -8.11 12.79 12.20
C PHE A 31 -8.99 11.93 13.12
N ASP A 32 -8.38 11.17 14.03
CA ASP A 32 -9.05 10.26 14.96
C ASP A 32 -10.01 9.32 14.22
N ILE A 33 -9.49 8.63 13.20
CA ILE A 33 -10.24 7.72 12.31
C ILE A 33 -9.79 6.26 12.46
N PRO A 34 -10.67 5.27 12.15
CA PRO A 34 -10.30 3.86 12.19
C PRO A 34 -9.36 3.46 11.04
N SER A 35 -8.61 2.38 11.23
CA SER A 35 -7.66 1.86 10.22
C SER A 35 -8.37 1.44 8.93
N SER A 36 -9.62 0.96 9.01
CA SER A 36 -10.44 0.62 7.83
C SER A 36 -10.70 1.83 6.94
N LEU A 37 -10.89 3.02 7.52
CA LEU A 37 -11.09 4.25 6.76
C LEU A 37 -9.77 4.74 6.13
N ILE A 38 -8.64 4.58 6.82
CA ILE A 38 -7.32 4.80 6.22
C ILE A 38 -7.11 3.86 5.03
N GLY A 39 -7.52 2.59 5.15
CA GLY A 39 -7.50 1.66 4.05
C GLY A 39 -8.30 2.16 2.84
N PHE A 40 -9.48 2.73 3.06
CA PHE A 40 -10.27 3.34 1.99
C PHE A 40 -9.58 4.57 1.37
N ILE A 41 -8.99 5.43 2.19
CA ILE A 41 -8.19 6.58 1.72
C ILE A 41 -7.02 6.10 0.87
N ASP A 42 -6.33 5.05 1.27
CA ASP A 42 -5.22 4.47 0.53
C ASP A 42 -5.66 3.89 -0.82
N GLY A 43 -6.78 3.15 -0.83
CA GLY A 43 -7.39 2.60 -2.04
C GLY A 43 -7.85 3.66 -3.06
N SER A 44 -8.09 4.91 -2.63
CA SER A 44 -8.46 6.00 -3.54
C SER A 44 -7.43 6.29 -4.63
N PHE A 45 -6.16 5.95 -4.40
CA PHE A 45 -5.11 6.01 -5.42
C PHE A 45 -5.45 5.16 -6.65
N GLU A 46 -5.86 3.91 -6.43
CA GLU A 46 -6.24 3.02 -7.53
C GLU A 46 -7.57 3.45 -8.16
N ILE A 47 -8.51 4.00 -7.37
CA ILE A 47 -9.75 4.60 -7.90
C ILE A 47 -9.42 5.72 -8.89
N GLY A 48 -8.50 6.63 -8.53
CA GLY A 48 -8.05 7.70 -9.41
C GLY A 48 -7.37 7.18 -10.67
N ASN A 49 -6.51 6.17 -10.53
CA ASN A 49 -5.81 5.59 -11.68
C ASN A 49 -6.79 4.94 -12.67
N LEU A 50 -7.74 4.14 -12.18
CA LEU A 50 -8.75 3.46 -13.00
C LEU A 50 -9.66 4.45 -13.76
N PHE A 51 -9.91 5.63 -13.19
CA PHE A 51 -10.76 6.65 -13.82
C PHE A 51 -10.20 7.15 -15.18
N VAL A 52 -8.88 7.24 -15.30
CA VAL A 52 -8.21 7.82 -16.48
C VAL A 52 -7.41 6.83 -17.32
N ILE A 53 -7.15 5.61 -16.84
CA ILE A 53 -6.26 4.66 -17.52
C ILE A 53 -6.73 4.30 -18.94
N ALA A 54 -8.03 4.05 -19.14
CA ALA A 54 -8.56 3.73 -20.47
C ALA A 54 -8.38 4.91 -21.45
N PHE A 55 -8.63 6.13 -20.99
CA PHE A 55 -8.47 7.33 -21.80
C PHE A 55 -6.99 7.56 -22.16
N VAL A 56 -6.11 7.48 -21.18
CA VAL A 56 -4.66 7.70 -21.36
C VAL A 56 -4.03 6.61 -22.25
N SER A 57 -4.41 5.35 -22.08
CA SER A 57 -3.88 4.26 -22.91
C SER A 57 -4.34 4.35 -24.37
N TYR A 58 -5.57 4.79 -24.64
CA TYR A 58 -6.08 4.88 -26.02
C TYR A 58 -5.68 6.20 -26.72
N PHE A 59 -5.91 7.34 -26.07
CA PHE A 59 -5.66 8.65 -26.67
C PHE A 59 -4.25 9.17 -26.42
N GLY A 60 -3.62 8.79 -25.30
CA GLY A 60 -2.31 9.30 -24.92
C GLY A 60 -1.19 8.97 -25.92
N ALA A 61 -1.27 7.80 -26.58
CA ALA A 61 -0.31 7.43 -27.62
C ALA A 61 -0.37 8.33 -28.87
N LYS A 62 -1.52 8.94 -29.15
CA LYS A 62 -1.77 9.85 -30.28
C LYS A 62 -1.41 11.31 -29.96
N LEU A 63 -1.36 11.64 -28.68
CA LEU A 63 -1.02 12.96 -28.16
C LEU A 63 0.49 13.11 -27.99
N HIS A 64 0.93 14.29 -27.54
CA HIS A 64 2.33 14.56 -27.26
C HIS A 64 2.78 13.84 -25.97
N ARG A 65 3.22 12.57 -26.10
CA ARG A 65 3.48 11.66 -24.96
C ARG A 65 4.33 12.29 -23.84
N PRO A 66 5.50 12.93 -24.09
CA PRO A 66 6.28 13.56 -23.02
C PRO A 66 5.50 14.62 -22.24
N ARG A 67 4.81 15.56 -22.91
CA ARG A 67 4.01 16.60 -22.24
C ARG A 67 2.87 16.01 -21.41
N LEU A 68 2.26 14.90 -21.84
CA LEU A 68 1.23 14.23 -21.07
C LEU A 68 1.79 13.56 -19.79
N ILE A 69 3.02 13.03 -19.84
CA ILE A 69 3.77 12.59 -18.65
C ILE A 69 4.04 13.78 -17.73
N GLY A 70 4.54 14.90 -18.28
CA GLY A 70 4.78 16.14 -17.52
C GLY A 70 3.53 16.68 -16.85
N ALA A 71 2.38 16.67 -17.53
CA ALA A 71 1.08 17.03 -16.95
C ALA A 71 0.65 16.04 -15.85
N GLY A 72 0.91 14.74 -16.02
CA GLY A 72 0.71 13.74 -14.97
C GLY A 72 1.51 14.05 -13.70
N CYS A 73 2.80 14.38 -13.84
CA CYS A 73 3.65 14.80 -12.71
C CYS A 73 3.10 16.05 -11.99
N LEU A 74 2.59 17.05 -12.73
CA LEU A 74 1.94 18.22 -12.12
C LEU A 74 0.71 17.83 -11.29
N ILE A 75 -0.15 16.95 -11.83
CA ILE A 75 -1.35 16.46 -11.11
C ILE A 75 -0.94 15.67 -9.86
N MET A 76 0.10 14.82 -9.94
CA MET A 76 0.62 14.08 -8.79
C MET A 76 1.13 15.01 -7.69
N ALA A 77 1.87 16.06 -8.07
CA ALA A 77 2.37 17.05 -7.11
C ALA A 77 1.24 17.83 -6.46
N MET A 78 0.26 18.28 -7.25
CA MET A 78 -0.94 18.95 -6.75
C MET A 78 -1.71 18.06 -5.76
N GLY A 79 -1.85 16.77 -6.06
CA GLY A 79 -2.43 15.79 -5.14
C GLY A 79 -1.67 15.71 -3.81
N SER A 80 -0.33 15.72 -3.84
CA SER A 80 0.51 15.79 -2.64
C SER A 80 0.26 17.06 -1.81
N PHE A 81 0.20 18.23 -2.43
CA PHE A 81 -0.07 19.48 -1.71
C PHE A 81 -1.47 19.53 -1.12
N ILE A 82 -2.47 19.00 -1.84
CA ILE A 82 -3.84 18.86 -1.32
C ILE A 82 -3.87 17.91 -0.11
N THR A 83 -3.10 16.82 -0.13
CA THR A 83 -2.98 15.95 1.04
C THR A 83 -2.40 16.67 2.25
N ALA A 84 -1.45 17.60 2.07
CA ALA A 84 -0.87 18.41 3.14
C ALA A 84 -1.80 19.54 3.64
N ALA A 85 -2.72 20.01 2.80
CA ALA A 85 -3.55 21.19 3.04
C ALA A 85 -4.32 21.20 4.38
N PRO A 86 -4.90 20.08 4.87
CA PRO A 86 -5.64 20.07 6.13
C PRO A 86 -4.89 20.62 7.33
N HIS A 87 -3.57 20.45 7.38
CA HIS A 87 -2.77 20.96 8.50
C HIS A 87 -2.83 22.48 8.58
N PHE A 88 -2.88 23.18 7.45
CA PHE A 88 -2.90 24.64 7.43
C PHE A 88 -4.28 25.25 7.72
N PHE A 89 -5.35 24.43 7.63
CA PHE A 89 -6.72 24.87 7.90
C PHE A 89 -7.20 24.49 9.30
N GLN A 90 -6.72 23.34 9.78
CA GLN A 90 -7.09 22.78 11.07
C GLN A 90 -6.02 23.22 12.06
N GLY A 91 -6.35 24.15 12.96
CA GLY A 91 -5.42 24.72 13.93
C GLY A 91 -4.66 23.70 14.80
N PRO A 92 -3.97 24.17 15.85
CA PRO A 92 -3.06 23.34 16.64
C PRO A 92 -3.69 22.02 17.11
N TYR A 93 -2.91 20.94 17.06
CA TYR A 93 -3.29 19.63 17.52
C TYR A 93 -3.61 19.65 19.01
N LYS A 94 -4.87 19.34 19.32
CA LYS A 94 -5.32 19.13 20.69
C LYS A 94 -5.34 17.62 20.95
N TYR A 95 -4.58 17.18 21.93
CA TYR A 95 -4.64 15.82 22.46
C TYR A 95 -5.31 15.83 23.84
N GLU A 96 -6.01 14.76 24.16
CA GLU A 96 -6.66 14.60 25.46
C GLU A 96 -5.60 14.36 26.54
N THR A 97 -5.66 15.13 27.63
CA THR A 97 -4.82 14.95 28.81
C THR A 97 -5.63 15.26 30.07
N THR A 98 -5.49 14.42 31.09
CA THR A 98 -6.13 14.53 32.39
C THR A 98 -5.56 15.73 33.18
N ILE A 99 -4.39 16.21 32.78
CA ILE A 99 -3.59 17.23 33.49
C ILE A 99 -4.09 18.66 33.17
N SER A 100 -4.61 18.92 31.95
CA SER A 100 -4.97 20.28 31.52
C SER A 100 -6.28 20.81 32.11
N TYR A 101 -7.17 19.94 32.62
CA TYR A 101 -8.41 20.37 33.27
C TYR A 101 -8.19 21.03 34.65
N LEU A 102 -7.00 20.87 35.24
CA LEU A 102 -6.67 21.43 36.56
C LEU A 102 -5.87 22.74 36.48
N SER A 103 -5.26 23.05 35.33
CA SER A 103 -4.44 24.25 35.13
C SER A 103 -5.24 25.54 34.88
N ALA A 104 -6.57 25.47 34.82
CA ALA A 104 -7.43 26.65 34.65
C ALA A 104 -7.71 27.40 35.98
N SER A 105 -7.21 26.89 37.12
CA SER A 105 -7.23 27.63 38.39
C SER A 105 -5.83 28.18 38.67
N ASN A 106 -5.72 29.49 38.88
CA ASN A 106 -4.48 30.20 39.23
C ASN A 106 -3.99 29.81 40.65
N GLY A 107 -3.52 28.58 40.81
CA GLY A 107 -2.92 28.08 42.04
C GLY A 107 -1.75 27.16 41.75
N THR A 108 -0.63 27.37 42.43
CA THR A 108 0.52 26.46 42.53
C THR A 108 0.14 25.23 43.38
N GLU A 109 -0.91 24.50 43.00
CA GLU A 109 -1.28 23.26 43.67
C GLU A 109 -0.73 22.08 42.86
N SER A 110 -0.04 21.18 43.56
CA SER A 110 0.40 19.90 43.01
C SER A 110 -0.79 19.20 42.34
N ILE A 111 -0.70 18.95 41.04
CA ILE A 111 -1.76 18.31 40.25
C ILE A 111 -2.08 16.97 40.90
N LEU A 112 -3.24 16.84 41.54
CA LEU A 112 -3.72 15.63 42.20
C LEU A 112 -4.46 14.75 41.18
N PRO A 113 -3.84 13.67 40.66
CA PRO A 113 -4.44 12.86 39.62
C PRO A 113 -5.56 11.94 40.13
N CYS A 114 -5.49 11.52 41.40
CA CYS A 114 -6.54 10.82 42.13
C CYS A 114 -7.04 11.72 43.27
N LEU A 115 -8.23 12.31 43.10
CA LEU A 115 -8.95 13.02 44.17
C LEU A 115 -9.71 11.99 45.01
N ALA A 116 -9.27 11.80 46.26
CA ALA A 116 -9.89 10.86 47.20
C ALA A 116 -11.12 11.42 47.94
N ASN A 117 -11.47 12.70 47.75
CA ASN A 117 -12.65 13.34 48.37
C ASN A 117 -13.39 14.23 47.36
N GLY A 118 -14.62 13.87 47.04
CA GLY A 118 -15.51 14.59 46.12
C GLY A 118 -16.10 15.86 46.71
N SER A 119 -15.28 16.88 46.98
CA SER A 119 -15.78 18.21 47.31
C SER A 119 -14.99 19.27 46.56
N LEU A 120 -15.34 19.43 45.28
CA LEU A 120 -15.39 20.67 44.48
C LEU A 120 -15.49 20.30 42.99
N ALA A 121 -16.53 19.54 42.62
CA ALA A 121 -17.00 19.58 41.24
C ALA A 121 -17.82 20.86 41.10
N HIS A 122 -17.14 21.99 40.87
CA HIS A 122 -17.82 23.14 40.28
C HIS A 122 -18.07 22.75 38.82
N ASP A 123 -19.22 22.12 38.57
CA ASP A 123 -19.78 21.95 37.23
C ASP A 123 -20.05 23.36 36.67
N ASN A 124 -19.01 24.02 36.18
CA ASN A 124 -19.21 25.02 35.14
C ASN A 124 -19.53 24.22 33.88
N GLU A 125 -20.80 23.81 33.75
CA GLU A 125 -21.35 23.33 32.49
C GLU A 125 -21.03 24.41 31.43
N ILE A 126 -20.05 24.13 30.58
CA ILE A 126 -19.96 24.78 29.27
C ILE A 126 -21.35 24.61 28.65
N PRO A 127 -21.99 25.67 28.14
CA PRO A 127 -23.35 25.56 27.61
C PRO A 127 -23.38 24.43 26.58
N LYS A 128 -24.24 23.42 26.78
CA LYS A 128 -24.44 22.30 25.84
C LYS A 128 -24.65 22.78 24.39
N VAL A 129 -25.10 24.02 24.22
CA VAL A 129 -25.29 24.72 22.95
C VAL A 129 -23.96 25.07 22.24
N GLU A 130 -22.92 25.49 22.96
CA GLU A 130 -21.57 25.75 22.39
C GLU A 130 -20.87 24.47 21.97
N ILE A 131 -20.95 23.42 22.80
CA ILE A 131 -20.42 22.08 22.46
C ILE A 131 -21.16 21.52 21.24
N GLN A 132 -22.47 21.71 21.13
CA GLN A 132 -23.26 21.25 19.99
C GLN A 132 -22.90 22.00 18.69
N ALA A 133 -22.70 23.32 18.74
CA ALA A 133 -22.31 24.13 17.58
C ALA A 133 -20.85 23.87 17.15
N GLU A 134 -19.92 23.72 18.09
CA GLU A 134 -18.56 23.22 17.80
C GLU A 134 -18.60 21.81 17.23
N CYS A 135 -19.55 20.98 17.65
CA CYS A 135 -19.75 19.64 17.11
C CYS A 135 -20.36 19.58 15.71
N GLU A 136 -21.29 20.46 15.38
CA GLU A 136 -21.78 20.62 14.01
C GLU A 136 -20.66 21.12 13.08
N LYS A 137 -19.77 21.98 13.59
CA LYS A 137 -18.57 22.47 12.87
C LYS A 137 -17.46 21.42 12.76
N ALA A 138 -17.25 20.59 13.79
CA ALA A 138 -16.27 19.49 13.81
C ALA A 138 -16.75 18.27 13.00
N ALA A 139 -18.06 17.98 13.02
CA ALA A 139 -18.68 16.95 12.19
C ALA A 139 -18.75 17.35 10.70
N SER A 140 -18.91 18.64 10.40
CA SER A 140 -18.83 19.16 9.01
C SER A 140 -17.40 19.29 8.48
N SER A 141 -16.38 19.31 9.35
CA SER A 141 -14.97 19.34 9.00
C SER A 141 -14.43 17.93 8.70
N SER A 142 -14.96 17.27 7.67
CA SER A 142 -14.41 16.01 7.11
C SER A 142 -13.09 16.26 6.36
N LEU A 143 -12.10 16.83 7.02
CA LEU A 143 -10.81 17.23 6.42
C LEU A 143 -9.99 16.05 5.89
N TRP A 144 -10.23 14.83 6.39
CA TRP A 144 -9.69 13.61 5.82
C TRP A 144 -10.09 13.41 4.33
N LEU A 145 -11.16 14.07 3.86
CA LEU A 145 -11.55 14.09 2.45
C LEU A 145 -10.50 14.77 1.55
N TYR A 146 -9.73 15.72 2.07
CA TYR A 146 -8.60 16.30 1.33
C TYR A 146 -7.48 15.27 1.15
N VAL A 147 -7.21 14.45 2.17
CA VAL A 147 -6.24 13.34 2.06
C VAL A 147 -6.73 12.35 1.01
N PHE A 148 -8.02 11.99 1.04
CA PHE A 148 -8.65 11.14 0.03
C PHE A 148 -8.52 11.74 -1.39
N LEU A 149 -8.92 13.00 -1.58
CA LEU A 149 -8.89 13.68 -2.88
C LEU A 149 -7.46 13.82 -3.40
N GLY A 150 -6.51 14.18 -2.53
CA GLY A 150 -5.10 14.30 -2.87
C GLY A 150 -4.49 12.96 -3.30
N ASN A 151 -4.82 11.87 -2.60
CA ASN A 151 -4.35 10.54 -2.96
C ASN A 151 -4.99 10.03 -4.26
N MET A 152 -6.26 10.35 -4.50
CA MET A 152 -6.94 10.07 -5.77
C MET A 152 -6.29 10.83 -6.94
N LEU A 153 -6.00 12.13 -6.78
CA LEU A 153 -5.29 12.92 -7.80
C LEU A 153 -3.89 12.39 -8.07
N ARG A 154 -3.17 11.92 -7.04
CA ARG A 154 -1.90 11.20 -7.23
C ARG A 154 -2.06 9.96 -8.11
N GLY A 155 -3.15 9.20 -7.93
CA GLY A 155 -3.49 8.07 -8.79
C GLY A 155 -3.70 8.48 -10.25
N VAL A 156 -4.49 9.55 -10.48
CA VAL A 156 -4.75 10.12 -11.82
C VAL A 156 -3.45 10.55 -12.51
N GLY A 157 -2.57 11.24 -11.78
CA GLY A 157 -1.32 11.75 -12.33
C GLY A 157 -0.27 10.65 -12.59
N GLU A 158 -0.33 9.52 -11.90
CA GLU A 158 0.58 8.38 -12.13
C GLU A 158 0.26 7.65 -13.45
N THR A 159 -1.03 7.60 -13.81
CA THR A 159 -1.55 6.86 -14.96
C THR A 159 -0.76 7.02 -16.27
N PRO A 160 -0.40 8.24 -16.74
CA PRO A 160 0.36 8.42 -17.98
C PRO A 160 1.83 8.01 -17.91
N VAL A 161 2.43 7.97 -16.72
CA VAL A 161 3.89 7.83 -16.55
C VAL A 161 4.40 6.52 -17.13
N MET A 162 3.78 5.40 -16.73
CA MET A 162 4.23 4.06 -17.12
C MET A 162 3.90 3.72 -18.60
N PRO A 163 2.65 3.76 -19.07
CA PRO A 163 2.33 3.34 -20.44
C PRO A 163 2.95 4.27 -21.49
N LEU A 164 2.93 5.59 -21.27
CA LEU A 164 3.46 6.53 -22.26
C LEU A 164 4.98 6.66 -22.20
N GLY A 165 5.56 6.57 -21.01
CA GLY A 165 7.00 6.64 -20.83
C GLY A 165 7.72 5.45 -21.45
N LEU A 166 7.20 4.24 -21.21
CA LEU A 166 7.79 3.02 -21.76
C LEU A 166 7.57 2.90 -23.26
N SER A 167 6.38 3.24 -23.78
CA SER A 167 6.14 3.23 -25.24
C SER A 167 6.97 4.29 -25.97
N TYR A 168 7.15 5.48 -25.39
CA TYR A 168 8.04 6.49 -25.98
C TYR A 168 9.51 6.02 -25.97
N LEU A 169 9.95 5.36 -24.89
CA LEU A 169 11.30 4.82 -24.83
C LEU A 169 11.53 3.76 -25.91
N ASP A 170 10.60 2.81 -26.03
CA ASP A 170 10.68 1.69 -26.97
C ASP A 170 10.65 2.15 -28.45
N ASP A 171 9.80 3.12 -28.80
CA ASP A 171 9.69 3.64 -30.17
C ASP A 171 10.99 4.29 -30.66
N PHE A 172 11.83 4.82 -29.76
CA PHE A 172 13.03 5.58 -30.12
C PHE A 172 14.36 4.89 -29.73
N SER A 173 14.32 3.79 -28.98
CA SER A 173 15.50 2.95 -28.71
C SER A 173 15.68 1.86 -29.75
N ARG A 174 16.90 1.31 -29.82
CA ARG A 174 17.13 0.04 -30.53
C ARG A 174 16.51 -1.10 -29.74
N GLU A 175 15.95 -2.08 -30.46
CA GLU A 175 15.29 -3.25 -29.87
C GLU A 175 16.22 -4.02 -28.90
N GLU A 176 17.52 -4.08 -29.22
CA GLU A 176 18.55 -4.68 -28.38
C GLU A 176 18.74 -3.99 -27.01
N ASN A 177 18.48 -2.67 -26.93
CA ASN A 177 18.74 -1.85 -25.76
C ASN A 177 17.48 -1.55 -24.93
N THR A 178 16.27 -1.69 -25.51
CA THR A 178 15.00 -1.38 -24.82
C THR A 178 14.94 -2.12 -23.48
N ALA A 179 15.19 -3.44 -23.47
CA ALA A 179 15.09 -4.25 -22.25
C ALA A 179 16.02 -3.74 -21.12
N LEU A 180 17.25 -3.33 -21.47
CA LEU A 180 18.22 -2.79 -20.52
C LEU A 180 17.76 -1.44 -19.95
N TYR A 181 17.20 -0.55 -20.79
CA TYR A 181 16.67 0.73 -20.32
C TYR A 181 15.46 0.56 -19.41
N MET A 182 14.58 -0.39 -19.73
CA MET A 182 13.41 -0.73 -18.91
C MET A 182 13.85 -1.24 -17.52
N ALA A 183 14.86 -2.11 -17.48
CA ALA A 183 15.44 -2.60 -16.23
C ALA A 183 16.05 -1.46 -15.41
N LEU A 184 16.79 -0.54 -16.04
CA LEU A 184 17.42 0.59 -15.37
C LEU A 184 16.40 1.56 -14.76
N ILE A 185 15.28 1.84 -15.46
CA ILE A 185 14.17 2.65 -14.93
C ILE A 185 13.58 2.00 -13.67
N GLN A 186 13.30 0.69 -13.70
CA GLN A 186 12.71 -0.01 -12.57
C GLN A 186 13.66 -0.08 -11.37
N THR A 187 14.94 -0.40 -11.60
CA THR A 187 15.96 -0.48 -10.54
C THR A 187 16.15 0.85 -9.81
N LEU A 188 16.23 1.97 -10.54
CA LEU A 188 16.33 3.30 -9.91
C LEU A 188 15.03 3.70 -9.21
N GLY A 189 13.87 3.25 -9.72
CA GLY A 189 12.59 3.41 -9.05
C GLY A 189 12.53 2.75 -7.67
N ILE A 190 13.19 1.60 -7.48
CA ILE A 190 13.22 0.85 -6.21
C ILE A 190 13.98 1.60 -5.10
N LEU A 191 14.83 2.57 -5.44
CA LEU A 191 15.45 3.43 -4.42
C LEU A 191 14.44 4.38 -3.76
N GLY A 192 13.37 4.76 -4.46
CA GLY A 192 12.36 5.70 -3.94
C GLY A 192 11.77 5.27 -2.59
N PRO A 193 11.28 4.02 -2.42
CA PRO A 193 10.79 3.50 -1.16
C PRO A 193 11.74 3.66 0.03
N MET A 194 13.04 3.46 -0.18
CA MET A 194 14.03 3.61 0.89
C MET A 194 14.02 5.03 1.45
N PHE A 195 14.13 6.03 0.57
CA PHE A 195 14.09 7.44 0.97
C PHE A 195 12.74 7.85 1.55
N GLY A 196 11.64 7.27 1.06
CA GLY A 196 10.29 7.64 1.52
C GLY A 196 9.99 7.15 2.93
N PHE A 197 10.37 5.90 3.24
CA PHE A 197 10.26 5.40 4.61
C PHE A 197 11.25 6.10 5.56
N MET A 198 12.45 6.45 5.10
CA MET A 198 13.40 7.25 5.90
C MET A 198 12.84 8.63 6.23
N LEU A 199 12.29 9.33 5.24
CA LEU A 199 11.64 10.63 5.45
C LEU A 199 10.43 10.50 6.38
N GLY A 200 9.62 9.45 6.21
CA GLY A 200 8.51 9.12 7.10
C GLY A 200 8.94 8.96 8.55
N SER A 201 9.98 8.17 8.80
CA SER A 201 10.56 7.96 10.14
C SER A 201 11.10 9.25 10.75
N PHE A 202 11.72 10.11 9.94
CA PHE A 202 12.17 11.42 10.38
C PHE A 202 10.99 12.34 10.77
N CYS A 203 10.00 12.50 9.88
CA CYS A 203 8.81 13.31 10.13
C CYS A 203 7.99 12.79 11.33
N ALA A 204 7.96 11.49 11.57
CA ALA A 204 7.26 10.89 12.70
C ALA A 204 7.83 11.33 14.06
N LYS A 205 9.13 11.67 14.13
CA LYS A 205 9.80 12.14 15.36
C LYS A 205 9.62 13.63 15.63
N LEU A 206 9.25 14.41 14.62
CA LEU A 206 8.98 15.85 14.73
C LEU A 206 7.53 16.06 15.13
N TYR A 207 7.26 16.95 16.09
CA TYR A 207 5.88 17.24 16.49
C TYR A 207 5.11 17.91 15.35
N VAL A 208 3.83 17.60 15.22
CA VAL A 208 2.98 18.05 14.11
C VAL A 208 2.91 19.57 13.97
N ASP A 209 2.86 20.32 15.08
CA ASP A 209 2.76 21.79 15.10
C ASP A 209 4.11 22.45 15.40
N ILE A 210 5.15 22.04 14.67
CA ILE A 210 6.52 22.57 14.84
C ILE A 210 6.54 24.09 14.66
N GLY A 211 7.11 24.81 15.63
CA GLY A 211 7.22 26.27 15.60
C GLY A 211 5.94 27.04 15.98
N ALA A 212 4.80 26.36 16.17
CA ALA A 212 3.55 26.98 16.62
C ALA A 212 3.23 26.73 18.10
N VAL A 213 3.79 25.66 18.68
CA VAL A 213 3.61 25.28 20.10
C VAL A 213 4.98 25.14 20.75
N ASP A 214 5.10 25.60 22.00
CA ASP A 214 6.29 25.41 22.81
C ASP A 214 6.43 23.93 23.25
N LEU A 215 7.51 23.28 22.82
CA LEU A 215 7.75 21.87 23.07
C LEU A 215 8.00 21.55 24.55
N ASP A 216 8.33 22.53 25.37
CA ASP A 216 8.60 22.34 26.80
C ASP A 216 7.30 22.23 27.61
N THR A 217 6.20 22.77 27.08
CA THR A 217 4.86 22.64 27.67
C THR A 217 4.18 21.29 27.35
N ILE A 218 4.71 20.55 26.38
CA ILE A 218 4.11 19.31 25.88
C ILE A 218 4.51 18.13 26.77
N THR A 219 3.53 17.44 27.35
CA THR A 219 3.72 16.28 28.24
C THR A 219 3.92 14.93 27.51
N ILE A 220 3.94 14.93 26.18
CA ILE A 220 4.09 13.72 25.36
C ILE A 220 5.38 13.72 24.54
N ASN A 221 5.86 12.52 24.21
CA ASN A 221 7.03 12.32 23.35
C ASN A 221 6.70 11.40 22.16
N HIS A 222 7.63 11.24 21.22
CA HIS A 222 7.46 10.45 20.00
C HIS A 222 7.21 8.95 20.21
N LYS A 223 7.32 8.43 21.43
CA LYS A 223 6.97 7.05 21.79
C LYS A 223 5.53 6.94 22.31
N ASP A 224 4.88 8.05 22.67
CA ASP A 224 3.50 8.07 23.14
C ASP A 224 2.53 7.84 21.97
N THR A 225 1.54 6.97 22.17
CA THR A 225 0.45 6.68 21.23
C THR A 225 -0.42 7.89 20.85
N ARG A 226 -0.39 8.97 21.63
CA ARG A 226 -1.07 10.24 21.33
C ARG A 226 -0.25 11.18 20.45
N TRP A 227 1.05 10.90 20.30
CA TRP A 227 1.94 11.70 19.47
C TRP A 227 1.55 11.63 17.99
N VAL A 228 1.51 12.80 17.37
CA VAL A 228 1.33 12.97 15.93
C VAL A 228 2.57 13.66 15.38
N GLY A 229 3.22 12.98 14.45
CA GLY A 229 4.37 13.49 13.72
C GLY A 229 3.99 14.53 12.67
N ALA A 230 4.97 15.31 12.20
CA ALA A 230 4.82 16.30 11.12
C ALA A 230 4.60 15.65 9.74
N TRP A 231 3.50 14.91 9.58
CA TRP A 231 3.14 14.15 8.39
C TRP A 231 2.89 15.02 7.14
N TRP A 232 2.51 16.28 7.31
CA TRP A 232 2.27 17.21 6.21
C TRP A 232 3.57 17.63 5.50
N LEU A 233 4.69 17.68 6.24
CA LEU A 233 5.97 18.20 5.76
C LEU A 233 6.51 17.36 4.59
N GLY A 234 6.46 16.03 4.71
CA GLY A 234 6.97 15.18 3.63
C GLY A 234 6.06 15.15 2.41
N PHE A 235 4.76 15.47 2.52
CA PHE A 235 3.91 15.66 1.34
C PHE A 235 4.32 16.91 0.53
N LEU A 236 4.72 17.99 1.21
CA LEU A 236 5.27 19.18 0.55
C LEU A 236 6.59 18.85 -0.15
N LEU A 237 7.51 18.16 0.54
CA LEU A 237 8.82 17.80 0.00
C LEU A 237 8.68 16.84 -1.19
N THR A 238 7.93 15.76 -1.04
CA THR A 238 7.70 14.78 -2.11
C THR A 238 6.94 15.38 -3.29
N GLY A 239 6.01 16.31 -3.04
CA GLY A 239 5.33 17.09 -4.07
C GLY A 239 6.29 18.00 -4.85
N GLY A 240 7.18 18.69 -4.15
CA GLY A 240 8.24 19.52 -4.77
C GLY A 240 9.19 18.69 -5.64
N VAL A 241 9.65 17.53 -5.15
CA VAL A 241 10.48 16.61 -5.93
C VAL A 241 9.75 16.12 -7.19
N MET A 242 8.44 15.81 -7.08
CA MET A 242 7.63 15.41 -8.23
C MET A 242 7.46 16.53 -9.27
N LEU A 243 7.27 17.79 -8.83
CA LEU A 243 7.24 18.95 -9.74
C LEU A 243 8.54 19.06 -10.53
N LEU A 244 9.68 18.99 -9.82
CA LEU A 244 11.00 19.06 -10.45
C LEU A 244 11.20 17.91 -11.45
N ALA A 245 10.71 16.71 -11.12
CA ALA A 245 10.79 15.55 -12.01
C ALA A 245 9.96 15.71 -13.29
N GLY A 246 8.87 16.49 -13.24
CA GLY A 246 8.01 16.78 -14.39
C GLY A 246 8.60 17.80 -15.38
N ILE A 247 9.47 18.72 -14.94
CA ILE A 247 9.98 19.83 -15.77
C ILE A 247 10.62 19.38 -17.09
N PRO A 248 11.54 18.39 -17.12
CA PRO A 248 12.21 17.98 -18.36
C PRO A 248 11.25 17.53 -19.47
N PHE A 249 10.08 16.99 -19.11
CA PHE A 249 9.11 16.44 -20.05
C PHE A 249 8.43 17.48 -20.94
N TRP A 250 8.46 18.75 -20.54
CA TRP A 250 7.91 19.86 -21.32
C TRP A 250 8.81 20.24 -22.50
N PHE A 251 10.10 19.91 -22.42
CA PHE A 251 11.12 20.27 -23.41
C PHE A 251 11.43 19.16 -24.41
N PHE A 252 10.98 17.92 -24.18
CA PHE A 252 11.17 16.84 -25.14
C PHE A 252 10.26 17.01 -26.36
N PRO A 253 10.75 16.70 -27.58
CA PRO A 253 9.95 16.78 -28.81
C PRO A 253 8.90 15.66 -28.87
N LYS A 254 7.95 15.78 -29.81
CA LYS A 254 6.92 14.76 -30.03
C LYS A 254 7.50 13.45 -30.57
N SER A 255 8.54 13.53 -31.39
CA SER A 255 9.25 12.40 -31.97
C SER A 255 10.76 12.65 -32.00
N LEU A 256 11.53 11.59 -31.80
CA LEU A 256 12.99 11.58 -31.95
C LEU A 256 13.37 10.74 -33.18
N PRO A 257 14.55 10.95 -33.81
CA PRO A 257 15.10 9.93 -34.70
C PRO A 257 15.38 8.65 -33.90
N LYS A 258 15.07 7.47 -34.46
CA LYS A 258 15.39 6.20 -33.78
C LYS A 258 16.91 6.08 -33.69
N GLN A 259 17.40 5.55 -32.57
CA GLN A 259 18.84 5.47 -32.30
C GLN A 259 19.58 4.67 -33.39
N GLY A 260 20.30 5.35 -34.28
CA GLY A 260 21.05 4.75 -35.39
C GLY A 260 20.43 4.91 -36.78
N GLU A 261 19.25 5.53 -36.90
CA GLU A 261 18.70 5.94 -38.20
C GLU A 261 19.33 7.26 -38.67
N THR A 262 19.65 7.35 -39.97
CA THR A 262 20.05 8.62 -40.59
C THR A 262 18.81 9.46 -40.94
N GLU A 263 18.94 10.78 -41.07
CA GLU A 263 17.79 11.65 -41.47
C GLU A 263 17.18 11.25 -42.82
N THR A 264 17.95 10.58 -43.68
CA THR A 264 17.52 9.98 -44.95
C THR A 264 16.52 8.83 -44.76
N ASP A 265 16.75 7.94 -43.78
CA ASP A 265 15.86 6.81 -43.45
C ASP A 265 14.53 7.28 -42.85
N LYS A 266 14.55 8.45 -42.21
CA LYS A 266 13.36 9.07 -41.63
C LYS A 266 12.38 9.53 -42.71
N LYS A 267 12.86 10.00 -43.86
CA LYS A 267 11.99 10.40 -44.99
C LYS A 267 11.36 9.19 -45.70
N SER A 268 12.08 8.08 -45.83
CA SER A 268 11.51 6.83 -46.37
C SER A 268 10.48 6.22 -45.41
N ASN A 269 10.78 6.17 -44.12
CA ASN A 269 9.86 5.61 -43.11
C ASN A 269 8.63 6.51 -42.85
N ILE A 270 8.71 7.83 -43.08
CA ILE A 270 7.54 8.72 -43.02
C ILE A 270 6.65 8.55 -44.27
N LEU A 271 7.21 8.20 -45.44
CA LEU A 271 6.42 7.87 -46.63
C LEU A 271 5.81 6.46 -46.57
N GLU A 272 6.46 5.49 -45.91
CA GLU A 272 5.95 4.12 -45.75
C GLU A 272 5.09 3.92 -44.49
N GLY A 273 5.29 4.74 -43.44
CA GLY A 273 4.67 4.59 -42.12
C GLY A 273 3.18 4.95 -42.01
N ASP A 274 2.53 5.35 -43.10
CA ASP A 274 1.07 5.50 -43.15
C ASP A 274 0.35 4.22 -43.62
N GLN A 275 1.09 3.13 -43.92
CA GLN A 275 0.55 1.90 -44.49
C GLN A 275 0.61 0.63 -43.62
N ASP A 276 1.30 0.61 -42.48
CA ASP A 276 1.36 -0.58 -41.62
C ASP A 276 0.43 -0.48 -40.40
N ARG A 277 -0.85 -0.79 -40.63
CA ARG A 277 -1.83 -1.16 -39.59
C ARG A 277 -2.02 -2.68 -39.58
N PHE A 278 -1.38 -3.36 -38.63
CA PHE A 278 -1.96 -4.40 -37.77
C PHE A 278 -3.08 -5.32 -38.33
N ILE A 279 -2.95 -5.91 -39.53
CA ILE A 279 -3.69 -7.11 -39.98
C ILE A 279 -2.79 -7.88 -40.97
N PRO A 280 -2.60 -9.21 -40.84
CA PRO A 280 -1.87 -9.98 -41.85
C PRO A 280 -2.77 -10.26 -43.07
N ASP A 281 -2.37 -9.76 -44.24
CA ASP A 281 -3.05 -10.06 -45.51
C ASP A 281 -2.67 -11.47 -46.00
N ASN A 282 -3.69 -12.32 -46.14
CA ASN A 282 -3.56 -13.64 -46.73
C ASN A 282 -3.92 -13.53 -48.21
N ASN A 283 -2.96 -13.83 -49.09
CA ASN A 283 -3.06 -13.85 -50.55
C ASN A 283 -4.44 -14.27 -51.10
N LYS A 284 -5.06 -13.41 -51.92
CA LYS A 284 -5.90 -13.79 -53.07
C LYS A 284 -6.02 -12.63 -54.08
N HIS A 285 -5.86 -13.01 -55.35
CA HIS A 285 -5.80 -12.16 -56.55
C HIS A 285 -7.00 -11.21 -56.76
N SER A 286 -6.67 -9.98 -57.20
CA SER A 286 -7.36 -9.13 -58.19
C SER A 286 -8.82 -8.68 -57.99
N THR A 287 -9.05 -7.41 -57.60
CA THR A 287 -9.63 -6.28 -58.40
C THR A 287 -10.29 -5.17 -57.55
N ALA A 288 -9.95 -3.90 -57.87
CA ALA A 288 -10.55 -2.60 -57.52
C ALA A 288 -10.46 -2.05 -56.06
N PRO A 289 -10.20 -0.72 -55.88
CA PRO A 289 -9.97 -0.11 -54.57
C PRO A 289 -11.28 0.32 -53.89
N ASN A 290 -11.76 -0.44 -52.92
CA ASN A 290 -12.81 0.00 -52.00
C ASN A 290 -12.19 0.77 -50.83
N LYS A 291 -12.67 2.01 -50.62
CA LYS A 291 -12.35 2.88 -49.47
C LYS A 291 -12.52 2.11 -48.14
N PRO A 292 -11.65 2.32 -47.13
CA PRO A 292 -11.84 1.74 -45.81
C PRO A 292 -13.10 2.34 -45.17
N ALA A 293 -14.11 1.50 -44.95
CA ALA A 293 -15.33 1.89 -44.24
C ALA A 293 -15.01 2.28 -42.78
N PRO A 294 -15.66 3.31 -42.22
CA PRO A 294 -15.47 3.69 -40.82
C PRO A 294 -15.99 2.56 -39.91
N VAL A 295 -15.09 1.99 -39.09
CA VAL A 295 -15.44 0.94 -38.14
C VAL A 295 -16.39 1.52 -37.09
N SER A 296 -17.66 1.15 -37.16
CA SER A 296 -18.68 1.56 -36.19
C SER A 296 -18.40 0.94 -34.82
N MET A 297 -18.47 1.75 -33.75
CA MET A 297 -18.35 1.30 -32.35
C MET A 297 -19.34 0.17 -32.00
N ALA A 298 -20.48 0.09 -32.69
CA ALA A 298 -21.46 -0.97 -32.51
C ALA A 298 -20.96 -2.34 -33.04
N ALA A 299 -20.18 -2.35 -34.12
CA ALA A 299 -19.55 -3.56 -34.63
C ALA A 299 -18.42 -4.04 -33.70
N LEU A 300 -17.62 -3.11 -33.17
CA LEU A 300 -16.57 -3.41 -32.20
C LEU A 300 -17.14 -3.97 -30.88
N ALA A 301 -18.26 -3.42 -30.40
CA ALA A 301 -18.96 -3.92 -29.21
C ALA A 301 -19.58 -5.32 -29.43
N LYS A 302 -20.01 -5.62 -30.67
CA LYS A 302 -20.58 -6.92 -31.05
C LYS A 302 -19.56 -8.05 -30.96
N ASP A 303 -18.30 -7.79 -31.32
CA ASP A 303 -17.21 -8.79 -31.23
C ASP A 303 -16.51 -8.82 -29.86
N PHE A 304 -16.70 -7.78 -29.03
CA PHE A 304 -16.13 -7.68 -27.69
C PHE A 304 -16.72 -8.70 -26.70
N LEU A 305 -18.05 -8.81 -26.62
CA LEU A 305 -18.73 -9.73 -25.70
C LEU A 305 -18.39 -11.22 -25.96
N PRO A 306 -18.39 -11.72 -27.22
CA PRO A 306 -17.94 -13.08 -27.53
C PRO A 306 -16.47 -13.32 -27.16
N SER A 307 -15.60 -12.33 -27.40
CA SER A 307 -14.17 -12.41 -27.04
C SER A 307 -13.97 -12.47 -25.52
N LEU A 308 -14.73 -11.68 -24.77
CA LEU A 308 -14.77 -11.70 -23.31
C LEU A 308 -15.21 -13.08 -22.79
N LYS A 309 -16.29 -13.63 -23.37
CA LYS A 309 -16.79 -14.96 -23.04
C LYS A 309 -15.75 -16.04 -23.33
N LYS A 310 -15.09 -15.98 -24.49
CA LYS A 310 -14.02 -16.93 -24.87
C LYS A 310 -12.84 -16.87 -23.91
N LEU A 311 -12.48 -15.66 -23.45
CA LEU A 311 -11.39 -15.45 -22.52
C LEU A 311 -11.71 -15.99 -21.12
N PHE A 312 -12.86 -15.63 -20.54
CA PHE A 312 -13.27 -16.14 -19.23
C PHE A 312 -13.69 -17.61 -19.26
N SER A 313 -13.98 -18.18 -20.43
CA SER A 313 -14.18 -19.63 -20.57
C SER A 313 -12.87 -20.42 -20.54
N ASN A 314 -11.71 -19.77 -20.64
CA ASN A 314 -10.41 -20.42 -20.51
C ASN A 314 -10.04 -20.59 -19.03
N THR A 315 -10.11 -21.82 -18.54
CA THR A 315 -9.81 -22.17 -17.14
C THR A 315 -8.39 -21.78 -16.71
N ILE A 316 -7.39 -21.87 -17.60
CA ILE A 316 -6.00 -21.50 -17.28
C ILE A 316 -5.90 -19.98 -17.03
N TYR A 317 -6.57 -19.18 -17.88
CA TYR A 317 -6.61 -17.74 -17.71
C TYR A 317 -7.33 -17.34 -16.42
N LEU A 318 -8.47 -17.96 -16.12
CA LEU A 318 -9.17 -17.74 -14.85
C LEU A 318 -8.28 -18.03 -13.64
N LEU A 319 -7.55 -19.15 -13.65
CA LEU A 319 -6.62 -19.50 -12.57
C LEU A 319 -5.53 -18.43 -12.42
N ILE A 320 -4.94 -17.96 -13.52
CA ILE A 320 -3.92 -16.90 -13.48
C ILE A 320 -4.49 -15.59 -12.93
N VAL A 321 -5.69 -15.19 -13.34
CA VAL A 321 -6.37 -13.99 -12.81
C VAL A 321 -6.62 -14.13 -11.31
N CYS A 322 -7.15 -15.27 -10.86
CA CYS A 322 -7.39 -15.52 -9.44
C CYS A 322 -6.10 -15.49 -8.62
N THR A 323 -5.05 -16.17 -9.08
CA THR A 323 -3.73 -16.17 -8.43
C THR A 323 -3.15 -14.76 -8.35
N GLY A 324 -3.16 -14.03 -9.47
CA GLY A 324 -2.63 -12.66 -9.54
C GLY A 324 -3.35 -11.71 -8.58
N PHE A 325 -4.68 -11.78 -8.52
CA PHE A 325 -5.48 -10.98 -7.60
C PHE A 325 -5.16 -11.30 -6.13
N ILE A 326 -5.09 -12.58 -5.75
CA ILE A 326 -4.81 -13.00 -4.36
C ILE A 326 -3.39 -12.58 -3.95
N GLN A 327 -2.41 -12.78 -4.84
CA GLN A 327 -1.02 -12.41 -4.61
C GLN A 327 -0.86 -10.89 -4.43
N VAL A 328 -1.48 -10.09 -5.31
CA VAL A 328 -1.45 -8.63 -5.21
C VAL A 328 -2.20 -8.13 -3.98
N SER A 329 -3.28 -8.79 -3.59
CA SER A 329 -4.02 -8.44 -2.37
C SER A 329 -3.17 -8.58 -1.11
N GLY A 330 -2.43 -9.68 -0.98
CA GLY A 330 -1.49 -9.90 0.12
C GLY A 330 -0.37 -8.86 0.13
N PHE A 331 0.16 -8.54 -1.06
CA PHE A 331 1.24 -7.56 -1.21
C PHE A 331 0.80 -6.13 -0.84
N ILE A 332 -0.37 -5.68 -1.31
CA ILE A 332 -0.89 -4.33 -1.04
C ILE A 332 -1.28 -4.18 0.43
N GLY A 333 -1.93 -5.19 1.01
CA GLY A 333 -2.24 -5.22 2.45
C GLY A 333 -0.99 -5.15 3.32
N MET A 334 0.04 -5.95 2.98
CA MET A 334 1.34 -5.93 3.65
C MET A 334 1.98 -4.54 3.56
N ILE A 335 2.23 -4.01 2.37
CA ILE A 335 2.94 -2.72 2.21
C ILE A 335 2.23 -1.57 2.93
N THR A 336 0.90 -1.57 2.92
CA THR A 336 0.11 -0.45 3.47
C THR A 336 0.18 -0.37 4.98
N PHE A 337 0.08 -1.49 5.67
CA PHE A 337 0.06 -1.53 7.13
C PHE A 337 1.34 -2.05 7.77
N MET A 338 2.36 -2.45 7.00
CA MET A 338 3.64 -2.88 7.55
C MET A 338 4.29 -1.81 8.46
N PRO A 339 4.33 -0.50 8.10
CA PRO A 339 4.89 0.51 8.99
C PRO A 339 4.13 0.57 10.33
N LYS A 340 2.79 0.49 10.28
CA LYS A 340 1.94 0.43 11.47
C LYS A 340 2.18 -0.84 12.28
N PHE A 341 2.25 -2.00 11.63
CA PHE A 341 2.56 -3.28 12.27
C PHE A 341 3.89 -3.20 13.00
N MET A 342 4.91 -2.63 12.37
CA MET A 342 6.23 -2.44 12.97
C MET A 342 6.18 -1.52 14.18
N GLU A 343 5.50 -0.38 14.04
CA GLU A 343 5.31 0.60 15.12
C GLU A 343 4.54 -0.01 16.31
N GLN A 344 3.51 -0.81 16.08
CA GLN A 344 2.68 -1.35 17.15
C GLN A 344 3.28 -2.61 17.81
N ILE A 345 3.83 -3.54 17.03
CA ILE A 345 4.34 -4.82 17.56
C ILE A 345 5.73 -4.66 18.18
N TYR A 346 6.61 -3.88 17.55
CA TYR A 346 7.97 -3.67 18.05
C TYR A 346 8.13 -2.35 18.83
N GLY A 347 7.12 -1.47 18.79
CA GLY A 347 7.10 -0.24 19.58
C GLY A 347 6.64 -0.39 21.02
N GLN A 348 5.90 -1.46 21.36
CA GLN A 348 5.17 -1.61 22.64
C GLN A 348 5.69 -2.78 23.50
N SER A 349 5.60 -2.65 24.82
CA SER A 349 5.74 -3.77 25.76
C SER A 349 4.42 -4.56 25.85
N ALA A 350 4.47 -5.90 25.88
CA ALA A 350 3.26 -6.71 26.07
C ALA A 350 2.73 -6.58 27.51
N SER A 351 1.62 -5.86 27.71
CA SER A 351 0.89 -5.83 28.98
C SER A 351 -0.34 -6.75 28.91
N ARG A 352 -0.57 -7.54 29.97
CA ARG A 352 -1.79 -8.34 30.12
C ARG A 352 -2.92 -7.43 30.62
N GLN A 353 -4.11 -7.59 30.05
CA GLN A 353 -5.31 -6.95 30.56
C GLN A 353 -5.58 -7.40 31.99
N ASN A 354 -5.52 -6.45 32.93
CA ASN A 354 -6.32 -6.47 34.13
C ASN A 354 -7.48 -5.49 33.94
N THR A 355 -8.59 -5.69 34.64
CA THR A 355 -9.68 -4.71 34.71
C THR A 355 -9.11 -3.33 35.07
N LEU A 356 -9.46 -2.30 34.29
CA LEU A 356 -8.93 -0.94 34.48
C LEU A 356 -9.31 -0.36 35.86
N ILE A 357 -10.43 -0.83 36.42
CA ILE A 357 -10.84 -0.54 37.79
C ILE A 357 -10.42 -1.71 38.67
N SER A 358 -9.77 -1.39 39.78
CA SER A 358 -9.20 -2.30 40.77
C SER A 358 -9.40 -1.70 42.17
N PRO A 359 -9.44 -2.49 43.26
CA PRO A 359 -9.60 -1.95 44.62
C PRO A 359 -8.67 -0.77 44.94
N CYS A 360 -7.43 -0.79 44.42
CA CYS A 360 -6.44 0.27 44.61
C CYS A 360 -6.83 1.64 44.02
N ASN A 361 -7.69 1.70 42.98
CA ASN A 361 -8.14 2.95 42.35
C ASN A 361 -9.64 3.22 42.49
N MET A 362 -10.39 2.37 43.20
CA MET A 362 -11.83 2.57 43.42
C MET A 362 -12.15 3.85 44.23
N GLY A 363 -11.22 4.29 45.08
CA GLY A 363 -11.33 5.57 45.81
C GLY A 363 -11.11 6.80 44.93
N CYS A 364 -10.73 6.61 43.67
CA CYS A 364 -10.55 7.68 42.69
C CYS A 364 -11.75 7.68 41.72
N SER A 365 -12.40 8.82 41.51
CA SER A 365 -13.44 8.96 40.46
C SER A 365 -12.84 9.04 39.04
N CYS A 366 -12.04 8.04 38.67
CA CYS A 366 -11.31 8.05 37.40
C CYS A 366 -12.23 7.80 36.21
N SER A 367 -12.10 8.63 35.19
CA SER A 367 -12.70 8.35 33.88
C SER A 367 -11.93 7.24 33.18
N VAL A 368 -12.63 6.15 32.87
CA VAL A 368 -12.11 5.06 32.03
C VAL A 368 -11.96 5.47 30.57
N LYS A 369 -12.41 6.67 30.17
CA LYS A 369 -12.31 7.17 28.79
C LYS A 369 -10.92 7.71 28.46
N HIS A 370 -10.27 8.39 29.41
CA HIS A 370 -8.95 9.01 29.19
C HIS A 370 -7.84 7.97 28.96
N TRP A 371 -6.83 8.36 28.19
CA TRP A 371 -5.68 7.53 27.84
C TRP A 371 -4.40 8.36 27.93
N ASP A 372 -3.76 8.33 29.10
CA ASP A 372 -2.54 9.06 29.42
C ASP A 372 -1.50 8.09 29.99
N PRO A 373 -0.85 7.27 29.15
CA PRO A 373 -0.07 6.15 29.63
C PRO A 373 1.11 6.61 30.49
N ILE A 374 1.34 5.91 31.60
CA ILE A 374 2.49 6.08 32.48
C ILE A 374 3.21 4.75 32.71
N CYS A 375 4.52 4.81 32.86
CA CYS A 375 5.35 3.67 33.19
C CYS A 375 5.62 3.68 34.69
N ALA A 376 5.08 2.68 35.38
CA ALA A 376 5.37 2.45 36.78
C ALA A 376 6.73 1.78 36.97
N SER A 377 7.32 2.00 38.15
CA SER A 377 8.58 1.37 38.57
C SER A 377 8.55 -0.18 38.55
N ASN A 378 7.37 -0.79 38.65
CA ASN A 378 7.17 -2.24 38.54
C ASN A 378 7.23 -2.75 37.08
N GLY A 379 7.52 -1.88 36.12
CA GLY A 379 7.62 -2.22 34.70
C GLY A 379 6.27 -2.40 33.99
N LEU A 380 5.14 -2.09 34.66
CA LEU A 380 3.81 -2.11 34.07
C LEU A 380 3.41 -0.71 33.58
N THR A 381 2.74 -0.69 32.43
CA THR A 381 2.15 0.54 31.88
C THR A 381 0.69 0.64 32.31
N TYR A 382 0.34 1.74 32.99
CA TYR A 382 -1.04 2.05 33.38
C TYR A 382 -1.68 3.01 32.37
N ALA A 383 -3.01 2.92 32.23
CA ALA A 383 -3.75 3.69 31.23
C ALA A 383 -3.87 5.20 31.56
N SER A 384 -3.79 5.58 32.84
CA SER A 384 -3.70 6.97 33.28
C SER A 384 -3.07 7.07 34.67
N PRO A 385 -2.56 8.26 35.08
CA PRO A 385 -2.08 8.49 36.44
C PRO A 385 -3.18 8.26 37.50
N CYS A 386 -4.42 8.65 37.20
CA CYS A 386 -5.58 8.40 38.06
C CYS A 386 -5.83 6.90 38.24
N LEU A 387 -5.83 6.13 37.14
CA LEU A 387 -6.06 4.69 37.18
C LEU A 387 -4.91 3.91 37.84
N ALA A 388 -3.72 4.51 37.95
CA ALA A 388 -2.64 4.00 38.80
C ALA A 388 -2.77 4.41 40.27
N GLY A 389 -3.74 5.27 40.61
CA GLY A 389 -3.99 5.77 41.95
C GLY A 389 -2.93 6.77 42.44
N CYS A 390 -2.23 7.46 41.54
CA CYS A 390 -1.21 8.45 41.89
C CYS A 390 -1.85 9.68 42.54
N GLN A 391 -1.23 10.19 43.60
CA GLN A 391 -1.77 11.31 44.38
C GLN A 391 -1.03 12.63 44.13
N THR A 392 0.26 12.57 43.83
CA THR A 392 1.08 13.78 43.61
C THR A 392 1.88 13.66 42.32
N SER A 393 2.26 14.81 41.77
CA SER A 393 3.17 14.89 40.63
C SER A 393 4.25 15.94 40.87
N THR A 394 5.43 15.73 40.29
CA THR A 394 6.56 16.64 40.32
C THR A 394 7.15 16.82 38.93
N GLY A 395 7.62 18.03 38.61
CA GLY A 395 8.20 18.36 37.31
C GLY A 395 7.16 18.88 36.31
N ASP A 396 7.64 19.48 35.23
CA ASP A 396 6.83 20.10 34.19
C ASP A 396 7.04 19.41 32.84
N GLY A 397 6.03 19.48 31.97
CA GLY A 397 6.13 19.00 30.58
C GLY A 397 6.50 17.51 30.49
N LYS A 398 7.61 17.21 29.80
CA LYS A 398 8.08 15.83 29.54
C LYS A 398 8.75 15.17 30.74
N ASP A 399 9.20 15.95 31.70
CA ASP A 399 9.94 15.48 32.88
C ASP A 399 9.02 15.25 34.09
N MET A 400 7.70 15.31 33.86
CA MET A 400 6.70 15.06 34.89
C MET A 400 6.76 13.61 35.38
N ALA A 401 6.84 13.45 36.70
CA ALA A 401 6.80 12.19 37.41
C ALA A 401 5.63 12.18 38.40
N PHE A 402 5.02 11.02 38.58
CA PHE A 402 3.91 10.78 39.50
C PHE A 402 4.37 9.95 40.68
N HIS A 403 3.86 10.26 41.87
CA HIS A 403 4.23 9.61 43.12
C HIS A 403 2.99 9.18 43.92
N ASN A 404 3.24 8.33 44.92
CA ASN A 404 2.22 7.78 45.82
C ASN A 404 1.09 7.07 45.07
N CYS A 405 1.45 6.26 44.07
CA CYS A 405 0.49 5.50 43.27
C CYS A 405 0.10 4.18 43.94
N THR A 406 -1.14 4.10 44.44
CA THR A 406 -1.65 2.96 45.23
C THR A 406 -1.64 1.64 44.46
N CYS A 407 -1.89 1.65 43.15
CA CYS A 407 -1.93 0.44 42.33
C CYS A 407 -0.54 -0.15 42.00
N ILE A 408 0.55 0.58 42.26
CA ILE A 408 1.91 0.09 42.00
C ILE A 408 2.37 -0.86 43.13
N GLY A 409 1.91 -0.62 44.36
CA GLY A 409 2.33 -1.33 45.58
C GLY A 409 1.80 -2.76 45.75
N GLU A 410 0.86 -3.23 44.92
CA GLU A 410 0.28 -4.58 45.02
C GLU A 410 1.13 -5.68 44.36
N SER A 411 2.32 -5.34 43.84
CA SER A 411 3.21 -6.31 43.18
C SER A 411 4.15 -7.03 44.18
N PRO A 412 4.46 -8.33 44.00
CA PRO A 412 5.15 -9.16 45.00
C PRO A 412 6.65 -8.84 45.20
N LEU A 413 7.15 -7.71 44.67
CA LEU A 413 8.55 -7.29 44.77
C LEU A 413 8.71 -6.23 45.87
N PRO A 414 9.49 -6.49 46.96
CA PRO A 414 9.46 -5.68 48.19
C PRO A 414 10.09 -4.27 48.11
N PHE A 415 10.55 -3.82 46.94
CA PHE A 415 11.39 -2.61 46.80
C PHE A 415 11.07 -1.76 45.56
N ALA A 416 9.81 -1.72 45.11
CA ALA A 416 9.43 -0.80 44.05
C ALA A 416 9.02 0.55 44.65
N ASN A 417 9.79 1.61 44.37
CA ASN A 417 9.37 2.99 44.63
C ASN A 417 7.98 3.21 44.00
N MET A 418 7.00 3.74 44.73
CA MET A 418 5.61 3.96 44.24
C MET A 418 5.51 5.16 43.30
N SER A 419 6.41 5.21 42.31
CA SER A 419 6.52 6.27 41.32
C SER A 419 6.29 5.75 39.91
N ALA A 420 5.86 6.66 39.05
CA ALA A 420 5.67 6.43 37.64
C ALA A 420 6.13 7.65 36.83
N VAL A 421 6.58 7.41 35.61
CA VAL A 421 7.00 8.46 34.67
C VAL A 421 6.09 8.46 33.45
N LEU A 422 6.04 9.58 32.73
CA LEU A 422 5.24 9.70 31.50
C LEU A 422 5.65 8.68 30.43
N GLY A 423 4.64 8.23 29.68
CA GLY A 423 4.82 7.31 28.56
C GLY A 423 4.78 5.84 28.96
N GLN A 424 5.08 4.98 28.01
CA GLN A 424 4.96 3.53 28.18
C GLN A 424 6.30 2.93 28.59
N CYS A 425 6.25 1.81 29.31
CA CYS A 425 7.47 1.21 29.83
C CYS A 425 8.45 0.76 28.74
N PRO A 426 9.77 0.91 28.98
CA PRO A 426 10.79 0.50 28.03
C PRO A 426 10.75 -1.01 27.77
N ARG A 427 11.22 -1.39 26.58
CA ARG A 427 11.15 -2.76 26.05
C ARG A 427 12.03 -3.72 26.85
N LYS A 428 11.70 -5.02 26.77
CA LYS A 428 12.67 -6.08 27.05
C LYS A 428 13.75 -6.10 25.96
N SER A 429 14.99 -6.41 26.33
CA SER A 429 16.16 -6.43 25.43
C SER A 429 15.98 -7.32 24.19
N ASP A 430 15.20 -8.39 24.31
CA ASP A 430 15.04 -9.40 23.26
C ASP A 430 14.31 -8.88 22.02
N CYS A 431 13.51 -7.81 22.15
CA CYS A 431 12.72 -7.25 21.05
C CYS A 431 13.58 -6.67 19.93
N ASP A 432 14.76 -6.10 20.23
CA ASP A 432 15.65 -5.53 19.21
C ASP A 432 16.28 -6.63 18.33
N TYR A 433 16.69 -7.72 18.95
CA TYR A 433 17.23 -8.89 18.22
C TYR A 433 16.16 -9.57 17.36
N MET A 434 14.95 -9.78 17.91
CA MET A 434 13.81 -10.33 17.17
C MET A 434 13.39 -9.45 15.98
N PHE A 435 13.44 -8.12 16.14
CA PHE A 435 13.17 -7.19 15.05
C PHE A 435 14.19 -7.32 13.92
N LYS A 436 15.50 -7.32 14.24
CA LYS A 436 16.57 -7.49 13.25
C LYS A 436 16.45 -8.81 12.50
N PHE A 437 16.18 -9.90 13.22
CA PHE A 437 15.95 -11.21 12.62
C PHE A 437 14.75 -11.22 11.68
N TYR A 438 13.60 -10.69 12.12
CA TYR A 438 12.40 -10.58 11.28
C TYR A 438 12.66 -9.77 10.00
N MET A 439 13.38 -8.65 10.10
CA MET A 439 13.74 -7.83 8.95
C MET A 439 14.61 -8.60 7.96
N ALA A 440 15.63 -9.32 8.44
CA ALA A 440 16.49 -10.15 7.58
C ALA A 440 15.69 -11.23 6.84
N VAL A 441 14.82 -11.96 7.55
CA VAL A 441 13.96 -12.99 6.95
C VAL A 441 12.99 -12.40 5.93
N THR A 442 12.40 -11.23 6.22
CA THR A 442 11.46 -10.56 5.30
C THR A 442 12.15 -10.10 4.02
N VAL A 443 13.38 -9.58 4.11
CA VAL A 443 14.17 -9.19 2.92
C VAL A 443 14.50 -10.40 2.06
N ILE A 444 14.95 -11.50 2.66
CA ILE A 444 15.25 -12.75 1.95
C ILE A 444 13.98 -13.30 1.28
N GLY A 445 12.85 -13.32 2.01
CA GLY A 445 11.56 -13.75 1.47
C GLY A 445 11.08 -12.88 0.30
N ALA A 446 11.23 -11.56 0.40
CA ALA A 446 10.88 -10.62 -0.67
C ALA A 446 11.73 -10.85 -1.93
N PHE A 447 13.02 -11.16 -1.77
CA PHE A 447 13.90 -11.52 -2.89
C PHE A 447 13.39 -12.75 -3.63
N PHE A 448 13.15 -13.86 -2.93
CA PHE A 448 12.62 -15.09 -3.55
C PHE A 448 11.24 -14.90 -4.18
N SER A 449 10.37 -14.10 -3.56
CA SER A 449 9.06 -13.76 -4.12
C SER A 449 9.19 -12.99 -5.44
N SER A 450 10.16 -12.07 -5.54
CA SER A 450 10.37 -11.26 -6.74
C SER A 450 10.84 -12.07 -7.95
N CYS A 451 11.61 -13.15 -7.73
CA CYS A 451 12.06 -14.05 -8.80
C CYS A 451 10.89 -14.73 -9.54
N GLY A 452 9.73 -14.91 -8.89
CA GLY A 452 8.54 -15.53 -9.49
C GLY A 452 7.70 -14.62 -10.38
N ALA A 453 7.89 -13.30 -10.32
CA ALA A 453 7.04 -12.34 -11.03
C ALA A 453 7.19 -12.44 -12.56
N THR A 454 8.44 -12.46 -13.05
CA THR A 454 8.72 -12.49 -14.50
C THR A 454 8.26 -13.79 -15.17
N PRO A 455 8.60 -14.99 -14.64
CA PRO A 455 8.06 -16.24 -15.19
C PRO A 455 6.53 -16.28 -15.18
N GLY A 456 5.90 -15.76 -14.13
CA GLY A 456 4.44 -15.69 -14.06
C GLY A 456 3.81 -14.83 -15.15
N TYR A 457 4.41 -13.68 -15.47
CA TYR A 457 3.99 -12.83 -16.57
C TYR A 457 4.17 -13.51 -17.94
N ILE A 458 5.27 -14.24 -18.14
CA ILE A 458 5.52 -15.00 -19.38
C ILE A 458 4.49 -16.11 -19.56
N ILE A 459 4.13 -16.83 -18.49
CA ILE A 459 3.09 -17.88 -18.53
C ILE A 459 1.74 -17.30 -18.95
N LEU A 460 1.38 -16.12 -18.45
CA LEU A 460 0.16 -15.41 -18.88
C LEU A 460 0.18 -15.18 -20.39
N LEU A 461 1.25 -14.57 -20.92
CA LEU A 461 1.39 -14.29 -22.34
C LEU A 461 1.33 -15.54 -23.23
N ARG A 462 1.93 -16.65 -22.80
CA ARG A 462 1.96 -17.91 -23.56
C ARG A 462 0.67 -18.72 -23.47
N SER A 463 -0.13 -18.50 -22.42
CA SER A 463 -1.37 -19.25 -22.20
C SER A 463 -2.57 -18.74 -23.02
N ILE A 464 -2.46 -17.54 -23.59
CA ILE A 464 -3.52 -16.83 -24.31
C ILE A 464 -3.24 -16.85 -25.82
N ASN A 465 -4.29 -17.05 -26.62
CA ASN A 465 -4.21 -16.99 -28.08
C ASN A 465 -3.70 -15.61 -28.55
N PRO A 466 -2.84 -15.54 -29.59
CA PRO A 466 -2.25 -14.29 -30.07
C PRO A 466 -3.24 -13.14 -30.27
N GLU A 467 -4.41 -13.43 -30.84
CA GLU A 467 -5.48 -12.46 -31.13
C GLU A 467 -6.13 -11.85 -29.88
N LEU A 468 -6.03 -12.50 -28.72
CA LEU A 468 -6.69 -12.09 -27.46
C LEU A 468 -5.71 -11.57 -26.40
N LYS A 469 -4.39 -11.55 -26.67
CA LYS A 469 -3.37 -11.25 -25.66
C LYS A 469 -3.51 -9.85 -25.06
N SER A 470 -3.69 -8.84 -25.88
CA SER A 470 -3.81 -7.44 -25.43
C SER A 470 -5.07 -7.22 -24.58
N LEU A 471 -6.20 -7.75 -25.02
CA LEU A 471 -7.47 -7.71 -24.28
C LEU A 471 -7.34 -8.42 -22.92
N ALA A 472 -6.72 -9.60 -22.91
CA ALA A 472 -6.52 -10.39 -21.71
C ALA A 472 -5.55 -9.74 -20.71
N LEU A 473 -4.46 -9.14 -21.18
CA LEU A 473 -3.59 -8.33 -20.32
C LEU A 473 -4.33 -7.13 -19.72
N GLY A 474 -5.11 -6.42 -20.54
CA GLY A 474 -5.90 -5.28 -20.07
C GLY A 474 -6.91 -5.67 -18.99
N ILE A 475 -7.63 -6.78 -19.19
CA ILE A 475 -8.59 -7.31 -18.20
C ILE A 475 -7.87 -7.82 -16.95
N TYR A 476 -6.76 -8.54 -17.10
CA TYR A 476 -5.94 -9.00 -15.97
C TYR A 476 -5.51 -7.83 -15.09
N ILE A 477 -4.91 -6.80 -15.68
CA ILE A 477 -4.46 -5.60 -14.96
C ILE A 477 -5.66 -4.91 -14.30
N LEU A 478 -6.78 -4.73 -15.01
CA LEU A 478 -7.97 -4.08 -14.47
C LEU A 478 -8.52 -4.84 -13.25
N ILE A 479 -8.66 -6.16 -13.32
CA ILE A 479 -9.15 -6.99 -12.21
C ILE A 479 -8.19 -6.93 -11.03
N VAL A 480 -6.90 -7.12 -11.28
CA VAL A 480 -5.87 -7.15 -10.25
C VAL A 480 -5.74 -5.81 -9.55
N ARG A 481 -5.82 -4.68 -10.28
CA ARG A 481 -5.81 -3.33 -9.68
C ARG A 481 -7.09 -3.01 -8.93
N THR A 482 -8.25 -3.34 -9.50
CA THR A 482 -9.54 -3.02 -8.88
C THR A 482 -9.78 -3.85 -7.62
N LEU A 483 -9.67 -5.18 -7.73
CA LEU A 483 -9.96 -6.09 -6.62
C LEU A 483 -8.75 -6.28 -5.69
N GLY A 484 -7.54 -6.26 -6.23
CA GLY A 484 -6.32 -6.41 -5.44
C GLY A 484 -5.79 -5.11 -4.84
N GLY A 485 -6.22 -3.95 -5.36
CA GLY A 485 -5.79 -2.64 -4.89
C GLY A 485 -6.73 -1.98 -3.89
N ILE A 486 -8.05 -1.99 -4.15
CA ILE A 486 -9.01 -1.20 -3.37
C ILE A 486 -9.52 -1.95 -2.12
N PRO A 487 -10.08 -3.17 -2.21
CA PRO A 487 -10.52 -3.93 -1.03
C PRO A 487 -9.43 -4.25 0.02
N PRO A 488 -8.18 -4.61 -0.35
CA PRO A 488 -7.21 -5.10 0.62
C PRO A 488 -6.85 -4.14 1.74
N PRO A 489 -6.50 -2.87 1.48
CA PRO A 489 -6.30 -1.91 2.55
C PRO A 489 -7.53 -1.79 3.48
N ILE A 490 -8.75 -1.89 2.96
CA ILE A 490 -9.98 -1.76 3.76
C ILE A 490 -10.15 -2.93 4.72
N TYR A 491 -10.05 -4.18 4.24
CA TYR A 491 -10.24 -5.34 5.12
C TYR A 491 -9.05 -5.60 6.03
N PHE A 492 -7.81 -5.28 5.60
CA PHE A 492 -6.65 -5.29 6.51
C PHE A 492 -6.83 -4.26 7.62
N GLY A 493 -7.30 -3.05 7.29
CA GLY A 493 -7.62 -2.03 8.28
C GLY A 493 -8.71 -2.49 9.25
N ALA A 494 -9.81 -3.04 8.74
CA ALA A 494 -10.90 -3.57 9.57
C ALA A 494 -10.44 -4.72 10.49
N LEU A 495 -9.50 -5.56 10.02
CA LEU A 495 -8.90 -6.62 10.83
C LEU A 495 -8.05 -6.06 11.98
N ILE A 496 -7.25 -5.02 11.70
CA ILE A 496 -6.46 -4.31 12.71
C ILE A 496 -7.39 -3.66 13.74
N ASP A 497 -8.47 -3.02 13.29
CA ASP A 497 -9.44 -2.38 14.17
C ASP A 497 -10.14 -3.38 15.12
N ARG A 498 -10.31 -4.64 14.71
CA ARG A 498 -10.87 -5.70 15.59
C ARG A 498 -9.97 -6.05 16.76
N THR A 499 -8.67 -5.81 16.68
CA THR A 499 -7.73 -6.10 17.76
C THR A 499 -7.55 -4.91 18.70
N CYS A 500 -8.31 -3.83 18.49
CA CYS A 500 -8.30 -2.66 19.35
C CYS A 500 -8.89 -2.96 20.73
N LEU A 501 -8.09 -2.77 21.76
CA LEU A 501 -8.52 -2.87 23.16
C LEU A 501 -9.06 -1.53 23.68
N LYS A 502 -8.52 -0.42 23.19
CA LYS A 502 -8.88 0.93 23.64
C LYS A 502 -9.06 1.89 22.47
N TRP A 503 -10.32 2.26 22.22
CA TRP A 503 -10.70 3.28 21.25
C TRP A 503 -10.51 4.69 21.81
N GLY A 504 -10.02 5.61 20.97
CA GLY A 504 -10.16 7.04 21.17
C GLY A 504 -11.64 7.46 21.09
N THR A 505 -11.96 8.59 21.72
CA THR A 505 -13.30 9.17 21.65
C THR A 505 -13.19 10.54 21.00
N LYS A 506 -14.01 10.80 19.99
CA LYS A 506 -14.07 12.13 19.36
C LYS A 506 -14.66 13.15 20.32
N GLN A 507 -14.35 14.44 20.13
CA GLN A 507 -14.90 15.54 20.94
C GLN A 507 -16.44 15.53 21.01
N CYS A 508 -17.09 15.03 19.96
CA CYS A 508 -18.55 14.97 19.83
C CYS A 508 -19.16 13.61 20.16
N GLY A 509 -18.38 12.73 20.78
CA GLY A 509 -18.75 11.33 20.95
C GLY A 509 -18.56 10.50 19.68
N GLY A 510 -18.55 9.18 19.86
CA GLY A 510 -18.25 8.22 18.79
C GLY A 510 -16.82 7.69 18.84
N ARG A 511 -16.57 6.64 18.05
CA ARG A 511 -15.27 5.95 18.01
C ARG A 511 -14.25 6.72 17.17
N GLY A 512 -13.08 6.92 17.75
CA GLY A 512 -11.91 7.56 17.16
C GLY A 512 -10.89 6.59 16.59
N ALA A 513 -9.62 7.00 16.54
CA ALA A 513 -8.50 6.12 16.28
C ALA A 513 -8.22 5.21 17.48
N CYS A 514 -7.70 4.01 17.24
CA CYS A 514 -7.34 3.11 18.34
C CYS A 514 -6.05 3.59 19.03
N ARG A 515 -6.06 3.56 20.36
CA ARG A 515 -4.92 3.96 21.20
C ARG A 515 -4.06 2.77 21.62
N PHE A 516 -4.69 1.61 21.80
CA PHE A 516 -3.99 0.40 22.26
C PHE A 516 -4.58 -0.87 21.64
N TYR A 517 -3.71 -1.72 21.11
CA TYR A 517 -4.05 -2.97 20.43
C TYR A 517 -3.59 -4.19 21.22
N ASP A 518 -4.32 -5.30 21.12
CA ASP A 518 -3.83 -6.61 21.53
C ASP A 518 -2.74 -7.07 20.56
N SER A 519 -1.49 -7.10 21.04
CA SER A 519 -0.33 -7.46 20.22
C SER A 519 -0.37 -8.91 19.73
N GLY A 520 -0.95 -9.85 20.50
CA GLY A 520 -1.07 -11.25 20.12
C GLY A 520 -2.14 -11.44 19.04
N ALA A 521 -3.32 -10.86 19.26
CA ALA A 521 -4.41 -10.91 18.27
C ALA A 521 -4.04 -10.16 16.99
N PHE A 522 -3.38 -9.00 17.09
CA PHE A 522 -2.88 -8.24 15.93
C PHE A 522 -1.90 -9.10 15.15
N ARG A 523 -0.84 -9.60 15.79
CA ARG A 523 0.19 -10.41 15.10
C ARG A 523 -0.42 -11.61 14.38
N ASN A 524 -1.24 -12.38 15.08
CA ASN A 524 -1.82 -13.60 14.52
C ASN A 524 -2.80 -13.30 13.39
N SER A 525 -3.62 -12.25 13.53
CA SER A 525 -4.59 -11.88 12.50
C SER A 525 -3.91 -11.29 11.26
N PHE A 526 -2.98 -10.34 11.45
CA PHE A 526 -2.29 -9.66 10.36
C PHE A 526 -1.38 -10.61 9.58
N LEU A 527 -0.46 -11.31 10.27
CA LEU A 527 0.44 -12.27 9.61
C LEU A 527 -0.32 -13.50 9.11
N GLY A 528 -1.32 -13.99 9.87
CA GLY A 528 -2.14 -15.12 9.46
C GLY A 528 -2.90 -14.87 8.16
N LEU A 529 -3.44 -13.66 7.97
CA LEU A 529 -4.07 -13.29 6.70
C LEU A 529 -3.06 -13.20 5.55
N ILE A 530 -1.89 -12.61 5.78
CA ILE A 530 -0.81 -12.54 4.78
C ILE A 530 -0.39 -13.95 4.35
N TYR A 531 -0.03 -14.81 5.32
CA TYR A 531 0.36 -16.18 5.03
C TYR A 531 -0.78 -16.98 4.39
N GLY A 532 -2.02 -16.81 4.84
CA GLY A 532 -3.19 -17.45 4.25
C GLY A 532 -3.39 -17.08 2.77
N LEU A 533 -3.28 -15.79 2.43
CA LEU A 533 -3.37 -15.32 1.04
C LEU A 533 -2.22 -15.87 0.18
N TYR A 534 -0.97 -15.82 0.68
CA TYR A 534 0.17 -16.37 -0.06
C TYR A 534 0.10 -17.88 -0.22
N SER A 535 -0.27 -18.63 0.84
CA SER A 535 -0.47 -20.08 0.77
C SER A 535 -1.55 -20.44 -0.25
N LEU A 536 -2.68 -19.74 -0.26
CA LEU A 536 -3.72 -19.93 -1.27
C LEU A 536 -3.18 -19.65 -2.69
N SER A 537 -2.40 -18.57 -2.86
CA SER A 537 -1.74 -18.24 -4.13
C SER A 537 -0.78 -19.35 -4.58
N TYR A 538 0.02 -19.93 -3.69
CA TYR A 538 0.92 -21.04 -4.01
C TYR A 538 0.18 -22.32 -4.39
N VAL A 539 -0.93 -22.64 -3.70
CA VAL A 539 -1.80 -23.75 -4.08
C VAL A 539 -2.35 -23.55 -5.49
N LEU A 540 -2.82 -22.35 -5.82
CA LEU A 540 -3.30 -22.04 -7.17
C LEU A 540 -2.20 -22.11 -8.23
N TRP A 541 -0.96 -21.69 -7.91
CA TRP A 541 0.21 -21.90 -8.77
C TRP A 541 0.47 -23.40 -9.01
N GLY A 542 0.37 -24.25 -7.98
CA GLY A 542 0.50 -25.70 -8.11
C GLY A 542 -0.59 -26.31 -9.00
N VAL A 543 -1.84 -25.90 -8.82
CA VAL A 543 -2.97 -26.32 -9.68
C VAL A 543 -2.75 -25.88 -11.13
N LEU A 544 -2.30 -24.64 -11.33
CA LEU A 544 -1.98 -24.10 -12.66
C LEU A 544 -0.86 -24.91 -13.33
N TYR A 545 0.22 -25.19 -12.60
CA TYR A 545 1.33 -26.01 -13.08
C TYR A 545 0.86 -27.40 -13.50
N ASN A 546 0.07 -28.08 -12.67
CA ASN A 546 -0.49 -29.40 -12.98
C ASN A 546 -1.37 -29.38 -14.24
N ARG A 547 -2.20 -28.34 -14.40
CA ARG A 547 -3.05 -28.15 -15.59
C ARG A 547 -2.22 -27.88 -16.85
N LEU A 548 -1.18 -27.08 -16.75
CA LEU A 548 -0.26 -26.80 -17.85
C LEU A 548 0.50 -28.06 -18.26
N SER A 549 1.10 -28.78 -17.30
CA SER A 549 1.80 -30.04 -17.54
C SER A 549 0.89 -31.09 -18.21
N HIS A 550 -0.35 -31.24 -17.74
CA HIS A 550 -1.32 -32.14 -18.37
C HIS A 550 -1.69 -31.70 -19.79
N ARG A 551 -1.81 -30.39 -20.05
CA ARG A 551 -2.08 -29.86 -21.39
C ARG A 551 -0.92 -30.16 -22.35
N GLU A 552 0.31 -29.98 -21.92
CA GLU A 552 1.50 -30.30 -22.71
C GLU A 552 1.62 -31.79 -23.00
N LYS A 553 1.43 -32.66 -22.00
CA LYS A 553 1.41 -34.13 -22.19
C LYS A 553 0.34 -34.55 -23.21
N LYS A 554 -0.85 -33.95 -23.16
CA LYS A 554 -1.93 -34.23 -24.12
C LYS A 554 -1.62 -33.73 -25.53
N LEU A 555 -0.93 -32.59 -25.67
CA LEU A 555 -0.45 -32.12 -26.98
C LEU A 555 0.64 -33.03 -27.54
N ALA A 556 1.60 -33.44 -26.71
CA ALA A 556 2.66 -34.37 -27.11
C ALA A 556 2.06 -35.68 -27.62
N LEU A 557 1.11 -36.27 -26.89
CA LEU A 557 0.42 -37.49 -27.32
C LEU A 557 -0.33 -37.31 -28.64
N LYS A 558 -1.03 -36.19 -28.84
CA LYS A 558 -1.71 -35.87 -30.10
C LYS A 558 -0.75 -35.71 -31.28
N ASN A 559 0.42 -35.13 -31.05
CA ASN A 559 1.43 -34.97 -32.09
C ASN A 559 2.05 -36.33 -32.48
N GLN A 560 2.28 -37.21 -31.50
CA GLN A 560 2.73 -38.59 -31.74
C GLN A 560 1.68 -39.41 -32.51
N LEU A 561 0.39 -39.23 -32.21
CA LEU A 561 -0.72 -39.90 -32.92
C LEU A 561 -0.94 -39.38 -34.36
N LYS A 562 -0.50 -38.17 -34.69
CA LYS A 562 -0.59 -37.57 -36.04
C LYS A 562 0.63 -37.84 -36.92
N ALA A 563 1.77 -38.17 -36.33
CA ALA A 563 3.00 -38.51 -37.06
C ALA A 563 2.88 -39.70 -38.06
N PRO A 564 2.08 -40.76 -37.82
CA PRO A 564 2.06 -41.91 -38.75
C PRO A 564 1.28 -41.67 -40.06
N GLU A 565 0.64 -40.51 -40.28
CA GLU A 565 -0.07 -40.22 -41.54
C GLU A 565 0.75 -39.43 -42.58
N GLN A 566 1.92 -38.89 -42.23
CA GLN A 566 2.75 -38.10 -43.18
C GLN A 566 3.87 -38.89 -43.87
N ASP A 567 4.20 -40.11 -43.42
CA ASP A 567 5.17 -41.01 -44.09
C ASP A 567 4.52 -42.01 -45.07
N GLY A 568 3.23 -41.82 -45.40
CA GLY A 568 2.41 -42.77 -46.15
C GLY A 568 2.24 -42.52 -47.65
N ASN A 569 3.05 -41.67 -48.29
CA ASN A 569 3.03 -41.49 -49.76
C ASN A 569 4.38 -41.87 -50.38
N GLY A 570 4.69 -43.17 -50.33
CA GLY A 570 5.82 -43.80 -51.04
C GLY A 570 5.48 -45.25 -51.37
N VAL A 571 5.16 -45.50 -52.63
CA VAL A 571 4.83 -46.83 -53.18
C VAL A 571 6.05 -47.77 -53.09
N SER A 572 5.89 -48.96 -52.49
CA SER A 572 6.38 -50.26 -53.03
C SER A 572 6.07 -51.45 -52.11
N SER A 573 5.23 -52.35 -52.63
CA SER A 573 5.24 -53.83 -52.52
C SER A 573 5.98 -54.52 -51.37
N GLY A 574 5.27 -55.34 -50.58
CA GLY A 574 5.87 -56.48 -49.87
C GLY A 574 5.16 -56.89 -48.58
N ASN A 575 4.38 -57.98 -48.66
CA ASN A 575 3.66 -58.66 -47.57
C ASN A 575 4.53 -58.89 -46.30
N ARG A 576 4.07 -58.45 -45.10
CA ARG A 576 4.16 -59.22 -43.83
C ARG A 576 3.48 -58.50 -42.64
N ASN A 577 2.51 -59.20 -42.07
CA ASN A 577 2.01 -59.26 -40.69
C ASN A 577 2.12 -58.02 -39.78
N VAL A 578 0.93 -57.54 -39.43
CA VAL A 578 0.51 -56.87 -38.19
C VAL A 578 1.46 -57.14 -37.02
N SER A 579 2.07 -56.08 -36.49
CA SER A 579 2.63 -56.07 -35.14
C SER A 579 2.20 -54.79 -34.44
N LEU A 580 1.26 -54.95 -33.51
CA LEU A 580 0.92 -53.99 -32.46
C LEU A 580 2.20 -53.65 -31.69
N ALA A 581 2.73 -52.44 -31.88
CA ALA A 581 3.81 -51.93 -31.05
C ALA A 581 3.21 -51.26 -29.81
N PHE A 582 3.10 -52.06 -28.74
CA PHE A 582 3.00 -51.59 -27.36
C PHE A 582 4.20 -50.66 -27.05
N VAL A 583 3.95 -49.37 -26.80
CA VAL A 583 4.95 -48.51 -26.17
C VAL A 583 4.65 -48.40 -24.68
N LYS A 584 5.46 -49.17 -23.97
CA LYS A 584 5.66 -49.33 -22.53
C LYS A 584 5.61 -47.99 -21.77
N CYS A 585 4.60 -47.79 -20.92
CA CYS A 585 4.74 -46.93 -19.75
C CYS A 585 5.64 -47.67 -18.75
N SER A 586 6.81 -47.13 -18.46
CA SER A 586 7.57 -47.52 -17.26
C SER A 586 7.50 -46.35 -16.28
N GLU A 587 6.70 -46.52 -15.23
CA GLU A 587 6.97 -45.87 -13.95
C GLU A 587 8.25 -46.49 -13.38
N ASN A 588 9.13 -45.65 -12.85
CA ASN A 588 9.71 -45.92 -11.53
C ASN A 588 10.04 -44.60 -10.82
N PRO A 589 9.77 -44.50 -9.51
CA PRO A 589 10.08 -43.35 -8.66
C PRO A 589 11.54 -43.43 -8.15
N ASP A 590 12.04 -42.30 -7.66
CA ASP A 590 13.31 -42.14 -6.91
C ASP A 590 14.63 -42.25 -7.69
N GLN A 591 15.19 -41.11 -8.08
CA GLN A 591 16.63 -40.88 -7.96
C GLN A 591 16.98 -39.38 -7.86
N GLU A 592 17.49 -38.99 -6.70
CA GLU A 592 18.19 -37.74 -6.42
C GLU A 592 19.51 -37.64 -7.22
N THR A 593 19.84 -36.43 -7.69
CA THR A 593 21.21 -35.86 -7.79
C THR A 593 21.07 -34.38 -8.17
N ILE A 594 21.24 -33.44 -7.23
CA ILE A 594 22.47 -32.65 -6.99
C ILE A 594 23.08 -32.13 -8.31
N ILE A 595 22.78 -30.87 -8.69
CA ILE A 595 23.48 -29.61 -8.33
C ILE A 595 22.43 -28.49 -8.31
#